data_AF-A0A368FGY0-F1
#
_entry.id   AF-A0A368FGY0-F1
#
_cell.length_a   1.000
_cell.length_b   1.000
_cell.length_c   1.000
_cell.angle_alpha   90.00
_cell.angle_beta   90.00
_cell.angle_gamma   90.00
#
_symmetry.space_group_name_H-M   'P 1'
#
loop_
_entity.id
_entity.type
_entity.pdbx_description
1 polymer ?
#
loop_
_entity_poly.entity_id
_entity_poly.type
_entity_poly.pdbx_seq_one_letter_code
_entity_poly.pdbx_strand_id
1 'polypeptide(L)' 'MEEAIWGDYALIKAWRADKLGNIQFRHTAGNFNNAMCKASKCTIVEVEEIVEPGDIDPICVRLHFSL' A
#
# COMPACT_ATOMS: atom_id res chain seq x y z
N MET A 1 -18.80 10.54 19.17
CA MET A 1 -17.78 10.73 18.12
C MET A 1 -16.57 9.95 18.59
N GLU A 2 -16.01 9.06 17.76
CA GLU A 2 -14.84 8.27 18.13
C GLU A 2 -13.54 8.98 17.78
N GLU A 3 -12.44 8.64 18.46
CA GLU A 3 -11.11 9.22 18.22
C GLU A 3 -10.42 8.55 17.03
N ALA A 4 -9.67 9.34 16.25
CA ALA A 4 -8.91 8.82 15.12
C ALA A 4 -7.66 8.06 15.60
N ILE A 5 -7.44 6.88 15.05
CA ILE A 5 -6.21 6.11 15.27
C ILE A 5 -5.17 6.59 14.26
N TRP A 6 -4.06 7.13 14.75
CA TRP A 6 -2.93 7.60 13.93
C TRP A 6 -1.63 6.98 14.44
N GLY A 7 -0.91 6.28 13.55
CA GLY A 7 0.35 5.64 13.87
C GLY A 7 1.57 6.46 13.43
N ASP A 8 2.72 6.23 14.07
CA ASP A 8 4.00 6.68 13.52
C ASP A 8 4.44 5.81 12.34
N TYR A 9 4.21 4.50 12.44
CA TYR A 9 4.56 3.52 11.41
C TYR A 9 3.37 2.62 11.06
N ALA A 10 3.23 2.28 9.78
CA ALA A 10 2.36 1.20 9.30
C ALA A 10 3.19 0.12 8.60
N LEU A 11 3.04 -1.12 9.04
CA LEU A 11 3.63 -2.28 8.39
C LEU A 11 2.52 -2.99 7.63
N ILE A 12 2.64 -3.09 6.30
CA ILE A 12 1.63 -3.74 5.48
C ILE A 12 2.24 -4.73 4.50
N LYS A 13 1.46 -5.75 4.14
CA LYS A 13 1.83 -6.71 3.10
C LYS A 13 1.00 -6.47 1.85
N ALA A 14 1.68 -6.38 0.71
CA ALA A 14 1.06 -6.28 -0.60
C ALA A 14 1.62 -7.35 -1.54
N TRP A 15 0.99 -7.50 -2.70
CA TRP A 15 1.43 -8.50 -3.68
C TRP A 15 2.53 -7.92 -4.56
N ARG A 16 2.24 -6.80 -5.23
CA ARG A 16 3.16 -6.16 -6.17
C ARG A 16 3.32 -4.67 -5.85
N ALA A 17 4.52 -4.15 -6.06
CA ALA A 17 4.75 -2.71 -6.13
C ALA A 17 5.71 -2.35 -7.26
N ASP A 18 5.57 -1.13 -7.78
CA ASP A 18 6.52 -0.57 -8.75
C ASP A 18 7.46 0.46 -8.10
N LYS A 19 8.48 0.87 -8.87
CA LYS A 19 9.47 1.87 -8.44
C LYS A 19 8.94 3.30 -8.37
N LEU A 20 7.68 3.54 -8.77
CA LEU A 20 6.99 4.82 -8.57
C LEU A 20 6.14 4.81 -7.29
N GLY A 21 6.11 3.69 -6.56
CA GLY A 21 5.35 3.51 -5.33
C GLY A 21 3.88 3.18 -5.54
N ASN A 22 3.50 2.70 -6.73
CA ASN A 22 2.18 2.09 -6.94
C ASN A 22 2.13 0.70 -6.31
N ILE A 23 1.02 0.37 -5.66
CA ILE A 23 0.85 -0.90 -4.95
C ILE A 23 -0.43 -1.60 -5.40
N GLN A 24 -0.29 -2.90 -5.66
CA GLN A 24 -1.36 -3.82 -5.99
C GLN A 24 -1.54 -4.87 -4.88
N PHE A 25 -2.78 -5.01 -4.42
CA PHE A 25 -3.18 -6.09 -3.50
C PHE A 25 -3.81 -7.24 -4.28
N ARG A 26 -3.68 -8.45 -3.73
CA ARG A 26 -4.26 -9.65 -4.31
C ARG A 26 -5.45 -10.14 -3.47
N HIS A 27 -6.57 -10.42 -4.14
CA HIS A 27 -7.81 -10.90 -3.50
C HIS A 27 -8.24 -10.04 -2.29
N THR A 28 -8.42 -10.65 -1.13
CA THR A 28 -8.89 -10.03 0.12
C THR A 28 -7.76 -9.38 0.94
N ALA A 29 -6.51 -9.42 0.47
CA ALA A 29 -5.36 -8.84 1.16
C ALA A 29 -5.40 -7.29 1.22
N GLY A 30 -6.28 -6.64 0.46
CA GLY A 30 -6.49 -5.18 0.49
C GLY A 30 -7.45 -4.70 1.59
N ASN A 31 -7.50 -5.40 2.74
CA ASN A 31 -8.42 -5.11 3.85
C ASN A 31 -8.00 -3.86 4.66
N PHE A 32 -7.53 -4.03 5.89
CA PHE A 32 -6.99 -2.96 6.75
C PHE A 32 -5.71 -2.35 6.21
N ASN A 33 -4.97 -3.06 5.34
CA ASN A 33 -3.74 -2.55 4.75
C ASN A 33 -3.94 -1.18 4.07
N ASN A 34 -5.07 -0.95 3.39
CA ASN A 34 -5.33 0.35 2.75
C ASN A 34 -5.56 1.49 3.78
N ALA A 35 -6.30 1.20 4.85
CA ALA A 35 -6.58 2.18 5.89
C ALA A 35 -5.32 2.52 6.71
N MET A 36 -4.57 1.51 7.13
CA MET A 36 -3.34 1.68 7.93
C MET A 36 -2.26 2.46 7.18
N CYS A 37 -2.12 2.20 5.88
CA CYS A 37 -1.25 2.94 4.97
C CYS A 37 -1.46 4.46 5.02
N LYS A 38 -2.72 4.90 5.08
CA LYS A 38 -3.07 6.33 5.05
C LYS A 38 -3.09 6.97 6.43
N ALA A 39 -3.15 6.17 7.49
CA ALA A 39 -3.24 6.59 8.88
C ALA A 39 -1.88 6.54 9.61
N SER A 40 -0.78 6.72 8.88
CA SER A 40 0.57 6.68 9.46
C SER A 40 1.49 7.74 8.89
N LYS A 41 2.54 8.11 9.64
CA LYS A 41 3.59 9.02 9.15
C LYS A 41 4.54 8.32 8.17
N CYS A 42 4.88 7.07 8.43
CA CYS A 42 5.76 6.27 7.59
C CYS A 42 5.14 4.88 7.34
N THR A 43 4.95 4.52 6.08
CA THR A 43 4.46 3.18 5.72
C THR A 43 5.60 2.35 5.15
N ILE A 44 5.82 1.17 5.73
CA ILE A 44 6.76 0.17 5.25
C ILE A 44 5.95 -0.97 4.64
N VAL A 45 6.20 -1.24 3.36
CA VAL A 45 5.45 -2.22 2.58
C VAL A 45 6.33 -3.40 2.25
N GLU A 46 5.95 -4.58 2.74
CA GLU A 46 6.51 -5.84 2.28
C GLU A 46 5.75 -6.30 1.03
N VAL A 47 6.46 -6.55 -0.06
CA VAL A 47 5.88 -7.03 -1.32
C VAL A 47 6.44 -8.39 -1.70
N GLU A 48 5.62 -9.20 -2.35
CA GLU A 48 6.09 -10.48 -2.91
C GLU A 48 6.89 -10.27 -4.20
N GLU A 49 6.58 -9.22 -4.96
CA GLU A 49 7.25 -8.91 -6.23
C GLU A 49 7.39 -7.40 -6.43
N ILE A 50 8.58 -6.97 -6.85
CA ILE A 50 8.83 -5.61 -7.34
C ILE A 50 8.83 -5.66 -8.86
N VAL A 51 8.02 -4.81 -9.50
CA VAL A 51 7.86 -4.75 -10.96
C VAL A 51 8.31 -3.39 -11.50
N GLU A 52 8.44 -3.26 -12.82
CA GLU A 52 8.77 -1.97 -13.44
C GLU A 52 7.52 -1.08 -13.58
N PRO A 53 7.69 0.25 -13.64
CA PRO A 53 6.57 1.16 -13.88
C PRO A 53 5.82 0.81 -15.17
N GLY A 54 4.51 0.62 -15.05
CA GLY A 54 3.63 0.21 -16.17
C GLY A 54 3.26 -1.27 -16.19
N ASP A 55 3.93 -2.12 -15.41
CA ASP A 55 3.56 -3.54 -15.26
C ASP A 55 2.29 -3.76 -14.39
N ILE A 56 1.94 -2.76 -13.57
CA ILE A 56 0.69 -2.73 -12.83
C ILE A 56 -0.34 -1.99 -13.66
N ASP A 57 -1.43 -2.68 -14.05
CA ASP A 57 -2.57 -2.03 -14.70
C ASP A 57 -3.08 -0.87 -13.82
N PRO A 58 -3.26 0.35 -14.37
CA PRO A 58 -3.74 1.50 -13.61
C PRO A 58 -5.02 1.25 -12.80
N ILE A 59 -5.95 0.40 -13.29
CA ILE A 59 -7.19 0.09 -12.56
C ILE A 59 -6.94 -0.79 -11.32
N CYS A 60 -5.80 -1.47 -11.29
CA CYS A 60 -5.40 -2.35 -10.20
C CYS A 60 -4.53 -1.64 -9.15
N VAL A 61 -4.12 -0.39 -9.39
CA VAL A 61 -3.40 0.42 -8.42
C VAL A 61 -4.37 0.81 -7.29
N ARG A 62 -4.07 0.35 -6.07
CA ARG A 62 -4.93 0.58 -4.89
C ARG A 62 -4.38 1.63 -3.94
N LEU A 63 -3.07 1.84 -3.97
CA LEU A 63 -2.35 2.87 -3.25
C LEU A 63 -1.23 3.39 -4.14
N HIS A 64 -0.91 4.66 -3.96
CA HIS A 64 0.24 5.32 -4.55
C HIS A 64 0.97 6.06 -3.44
N PHE A 65 2.27 5.86 -3.36
CA PHE A 65 3.16 6.60 -2.47
C PHE A 65 4.25 7.23 -3.31
N SER A 66 4.59 8.49 -3.04
CA SER A 66 5.82 9.06 -3.60
C SER A 66 6.99 8.42 -2.86
N LEU A 67 7.79 7.63 -3.56
CA LEU A 67 9.11 7.17 -3.09
C LEU A 67 10.13 8.30 -3.09
#